data_AF-A0A0R1WQN1-F1
#
_entry.id   AF-A0A0R1WQN1-F1
#
_cell.length_a   1.000
_cell.length_b   1.000
_cell.length_c   1.000
_cell.angle_alpha   90.00
_cell.angle_beta   90.00
_cell.angle_gamma   90.00
#
_symmetry.space_group_name_H-M   'P 1'
#
loop_
_entity.id
_entity.type
_entity.pdbx_description
1 polymer ?
#
loop_
_entity_poly.entity_id
_entity_poly.type
_entity_poly.pdbx_seq_one_letter_code
_entity_poly.pdbx_strand_id
1 'polypeptide(L)'
;MGEKMNKYTFEGYQDMPDAMTFEEMSTAYHGLIDGVGQCDSECEELFDALLNAAFTYTDMRMRWMRFSLEQKASQDNIRTQMHNACIAAVTIIARYMHHQKKDIKWAEIVCGLSQEDILSGNMAYMNLHRKRIGDFMNYIGFVHAVNAR
;
A
#
# COMPACT_ATOMS: atom_id res chain seq x y z
N MET A 1 -25.75 19.83 -2.99
CA MET A 1 -25.33 18.60 -3.70
C MET A 1 -23.80 18.52 -3.88
N GLY A 2 -23.06 19.65 -3.85
CA GLY A 2 -21.62 19.72 -4.07
C GLY A 2 -20.70 19.06 -3.02
N GLU A 3 -20.93 19.26 -1.71
CA GLU A 3 -20.03 18.69 -0.68
C GLU A 3 -20.08 17.16 -0.56
N LYS A 4 -21.25 16.54 -0.79
CA LYS A 4 -21.43 15.08 -0.65
C LYS A 4 -20.72 14.27 -1.74
N MET A 5 -20.44 14.87 -2.89
CA MET A 5 -19.76 14.19 -4.01
C MET A 5 -18.24 14.33 -3.95
N ASN A 6 -17.73 15.40 -3.31
CA ASN A 6 -16.29 15.65 -3.18
C ASN A 6 -15.54 14.47 -2.51
N LYS A 7 -16.19 13.77 -1.57
CA LYS A 7 -15.60 12.58 -0.91
C LYS A 7 -15.31 11.38 -1.84
N TYR A 8 -15.75 11.43 -3.10
CA TYR A 8 -15.49 10.40 -4.11
C TYR A 8 -14.49 10.86 -5.17
N THR A 9 -13.86 12.02 -4.99
CA THR A 9 -12.79 12.49 -5.87
C THR A 9 -11.44 12.32 -5.20
N PHE A 10 -10.36 12.49 -5.97
CA PHE A 10 -9.01 12.42 -5.42
C PHE A 10 -8.72 13.62 -4.50
N GLU A 11 -9.23 14.80 -4.86
CA GLU A 11 -9.09 16.03 -4.09
C GLU A 11 -9.72 15.88 -2.69
N GLY A 12 -10.93 15.30 -2.61
CA GLY A 12 -11.54 15.02 -1.31
C GLY A 12 -10.81 13.94 -0.49
N TYR A 13 -10.01 13.08 -1.14
CA TYR A 13 -9.10 12.18 -0.44
C TYR A 13 -7.87 12.91 0.11
N GLN A 14 -7.33 13.90 -0.61
CA GLN A 14 -6.15 14.65 -0.18
C GLN A 14 -6.35 15.43 1.13
N ASP A 15 -7.60 15.74 1.50
CA ASP A 15 -7.94 16.36 2.79
C ASP A 15 -7.88 15.38 3.99
N MET A 16 -7.67 14.08 3.73
CA MET A 16 -7.68 13.05 4.78
C MET A 16 -6.34 13.02 5.55
N PRO A 17 -6.37 12.73 6.87
CA PRO A 17 -5.14 12.53 7.63
C PRO A 17 -4.28 11.42 7.02
N ASP A 18 -2.98 11.67 6.95
CA ASP A 18 -1.97 10.80 6.33
C ASP A 18 -2.14 10.57 4.82
N ALA A 19 -3.00 11.33 4.12
CA ALA A 19 -3.14 11.16 2.66
C ALA A 19 -1.79 11.29 1.93
N MET A 20 -1.62 10.49 0.88
CA MET A 20 -0.49 10.56 -0.03
C MET A 20 -0.88 11.35 -1.27
N THR A 21 0.03 12.15 -1.82
CA THR A 21 -0.18 12.72 -3.15
C THR A 21 -0.01 11.64 -4.23
N PHE A 22 -0.55 11.91 -5.42
CA PHE A 22 -0.38 10.99 -6.54
C PHE A 22 1.10 10.90 -6.95
N GLU A 23 1.83 12.01 -6.85
CA GLU A 23 3.27 12.10 -7.10
C GLU A 23 4.08 11.28 -6.09
N GLU A 24 3.73 11.31 -4.80
CA GLU A 24 4.37 10.47 -3.78
C GLU A 24 4.18 8.98 -4.09
N MET A 25 2.94 8.57 -4.38
CA MET A 25 2.63 7.17 -4.71
C MET A 25 3.32 6.74 -6.01
N SER A 26 3.32 7.58 -7.03
CA SER A 26 4.02 7.33 -8.31
C SER A 26 5.53 7.23 -8.12
N THR A 27 6.13 8.14 -7.35
CA THR A 27 7.58 8.13 -7.06
C THR A 27 7.96 6.87 -6.30
N ALA A 28 7.19 6.50 -5.28
CA ALA A 28 7.41 5.26 -4.54
C ALA A 28 7.28 4.02 -5.44
N TYR A 29 6.27 3.96 -6.30
CA TYR A 29 6.09 2.81 -7.18
C TYR A 29 7.23 2.67 -8.19
N HIS A 30 7.71 3.77 -8.79
CA HIS A 30 8.90 3.72 -9.65
C HIS A 30 10.13 3.22 -8.89
N GLY A 31 10.39 3.73 -7.67
CA GLY A 31 11.51 3.27 -6.86
C GLY A 31 11.41 1.79 -6.47
N LEU A 32 10.20 1.29 -6.21
CA LEU A 32 9.95 -0.14 -5.97
C LEU A 32 10.29 -0.97 -7.21
N ILE A 33 9.75 -0.61 -8.38
CA ILE A 33 9.97 -1.35 -9.63
C ILE A 33 11.44 -1.34 -10.05
N ASP A 34 12.11 -0.18 -9.97
CA ASP A 34 13.53 -0.04 -10.28
C ASP A 34 14.38 -0.93 -9.38
N GLY A 35 14.04 -0.99 -8.09
CA GLY A 35 14.74 -1.83 -7.14
C GLY A 35 14.50 -3.33 -7.37
N VAL A 36 13.26 -3.73 -7.68
CA VAL A 36 12.91 -5.12 -8.06
C VAL A 36 13.67 -5.53 -9.32
N GLY A 37 13.67 -4.70 -10.38
CA GLY A 37 14.34 -4.98 -11.65
C GLY A 37 15.88 -5.05 -11.57
N GLN A 38 16.46 -4.66 -10.44
CA GLN A 38 17.90 -4.78 -10.16
C GLN A 38 18.22 -5.90 -9.17
N CYS A 39 17.21 -6.59 -8.63
CA CYS A 39 17.37 -7.61 -7.60
C CYS A 39 17.36 -9.03 -8.23
N ASP A 40 17.37 -10.05 -7.39
CA ASP A 40 17.31 -11.44 -7.82
C ASP A 40 15.86 -11.96 -7.88
N SER A 41 15.69 -13.20 -8.32
CA SER A 41 14.37 -13.83 -8.52
C SER A 41 13.55 -13.93 -7.24
N GLU A 42 14.18 -14.05 -6.07
CA GLU A 42 13.47 -14.03 -4.78
C GLU A 42 12.77 -12.68 -4.56
N CYS A 43 13.38 -11.57 -4.99
CA CYS A 43 12.72 -10.27 -4.94
C CYS A 43 11.50 -10.18 -5.88
N GLU A 44 11.55 -10.84 -7.03
CA GLU A 44 10.40 -10.95 -7.93
C GLU A 44 9.26 -11.73 -7.26
N GLU A 45 9.55 -12.84 -6.57
CA GLU A 45 8.56 -13.60 -5.80
C GLU A 45 7.95 -12.78 -4.65
N LEU A 46 8.77 -12.00 -3.93
CA LEU A 46 8.28 -11.09 -2.90
C LEU A 46 7.44 -9.95 -3.47
N PHE A 47 7.78 -9.48 -4.67
CA PHE A 47 6.97 -8.48 -5.38
C PHE A 47 5.63 -9.06 -5.80
N ASP A 48 5.59 -10.29 -6.33
CA ASP A 48 4.33 -10.99 -6.64
C ASP A 48 3.47 -11.20 -5.39
N ALA A 49 4.07 -11.54 -4.24
CA ALA A 49 3.36 -11.63 -2.98
C ALA A 49 2.76 -10.27 -2.56
N LEU A 50 3.49 -9.18 -2.77
CA LEU A 50 3.01 -7.82 -2.53
C LEU A 50 1.85 -7.45 -3.47
N LEU A 51 1.95 -7.77 -4.76
CA LEU A 51 0.87 -7.54 -5.73
C LEU A 51 -0.40 -8.29 -5.35
N ASN A 52 -0.28 -9.57 -4.97
CA ASN A 52 -1.42 -10.38 -4.54
C ASN A 52 -2.11 -9.80 -3.30
N ALA A 53 -1.33 -9.33 -2.32
CA ALA A 53 -1.86 -8.66 -1.14
C ALA A 53 -2.56 -7.33 -1.51
N ALA A 54 -1.92 -6.53 -2.38
CA ALA A 54 -2.47 -5.25 -2.85
C ALA A 54 -3.81 -5.45 -3.55
N PHE A 55 -3.88 -6.34 -4.54
CA PHE A 55 -5.10 -6.57 -5.33
C PHE A 55 -6.25 -7.08 -4.47
N THR A 56 -5.97 -8.03 -3.57
CA THR A 56 -6.96 -8.56 -2.63
C THR A 56 -7.52 -7.46 -1.73
N TYR A 57 -6.63 -6.62 -1.18
CA TYR A 57 -7.04 -5.51 -0.33
C TYR A 57 -7.82 -4.44 -1.11
N THR A 58 -7.37 -4.08 -2.31
CA THR A 58 -8.02 -3.09 -3.18
C THR A 58 -9.42 -3.52 -3.57
N ASP A 59 -9.63 -4.77 -3.97
CA ASP A 59 -10.97 -5.30 -4.28
C ASP A 59 -11.92 -5.20 -3.07
N MET A 60 -11.46 -5.54 -1.86
CA MET A 60 -12.21 -5.32 -0.62
C MET A 60 -12.49 -3.83 -0.37
N ARG A 61 -11.49 -2.96 -0.54
CA ARG A 61 -11.58 -1.53 -0.24
C ARG A 61 -12.54 -0.80 -1.18
N MET A 62 -12.51 -1.12 -2.47
CA MET A 62 -13.41 -0.58 -3.50
C MET A 62 -14.89 -0.90 -3.17
N ARG A 63 -15.16 -2.13 -2.73
CA ARG A 63 -16.52 -2.57 -2.36
C ARG A 63 -16.97 -2.07 -0.99
N TRP A 64 -16.04 -1.70 -0.10
CA TRP A 64 -16.33 -1.32 1.28
C TRP A 64 -17.40 -0.22 1.42
N MET A 65 -17.37 0.79 0.54
CA MET A 65 -18.34 1.90 0.58
C MET A 65 -19.74 1.50 0.11
N ARG A 66 -19.89 0.32 -0.52
CA ARG A 66 -21.15 -0.24 -1.00
C ARG A 66 -21.76 -1.24 -0.02
N PHE A 67 -21.01 -1.71 0.96
CA PHE A 67 -21.51 -2.63 1.98
C PHE A 67 -22.51 -1.97 2.93
N SER A 68 -23.54 -2.73 3.31
CA SER A 68 -24.42 -2.42 4.44
C SER A 68 -23.63 -2.41 5.75
N LEU A 69 -24.25 -1.92 6.83
CA LEU A 69 -23.61 -1.94 8.16
C LEU A 69 -23.32 -3.37 8.64
N GLU A 70 -24.24 -4.31 8.39
CA GLU A 70 -24.09 -5.73 8.74
C GLU A 70 -22.96 -6.39 7.93
N GLN A 71 -22.88 -6.09 6.62
CA GLN A 71 -21.78 -6.56 5.78
C GLN A 71 -20.44 -6.00 6.25
N LYS A 72 -20.38 -4.71 6.62
CA LYS A 72 -19.16 -4.14 7.19
C LYS A 72 -18.75 -4.86 8.48
N ALA A 73 -19.69 -5.12 9.38
CA ALA A 73 -19.41 -5.81 10.63
C ALA A 73 -18.86 -7.23 10.40
N SER A 74 -19.41 -7.99 9.44
CA SER A 74 -18.91 -9.33 9.11
C SER A 74 -17.57 -9.33 8.36
N GLN A 75 -17.30 -8.29 7.56
CA GLN A 75 -16.08 -8.18 6.75
C GLN A 75 -14.93 -7.44 7.46
N ASP A 76 -15.18 -6.78 8.61
CA ASP A 76 -14.19 -5.88 9.22
C ASP A 76 -12.90 -6.61 9.66
N ASN A 77 -13.05 -7.80 10.25
CA ASN A 77 -11.92 -8.63 10.63
C ASN A 77 -11.13 -9.10 9.40
N ILE A 78 -11.84 -9.51 8.34
CA ILE A 78 -11.22 -9.95 7.07
C ILE A 78 -10.44 -8.79 6.45
N ARG A 79 -11.05 -7.61 6.35
CA ARG A 79 -10.39 -6.40 5.85
C ARG A 79 -9.15 -6.05 6.68
N THR A 80 -9.23 -6.19 8.00
CA THR A 80 -8.09 -5.94 8.89
C THR A 80 -6.95 -6.91 8.62
N GLN A 81 -7.23 -8.20 8.42
CA GLN A 81 -6.24 -9.20 8.05
C GLN A 81 -5.60 -8.92 6.69
N MET A 82 -6.41 -8.56 5.69
CA MET A 82 -5.91 -8.16 4.36
C MET A 82 -4.97 -6.94 4.45
N HIS A 83 -5.32 -5.95 5.27
CA HIS A 83 -4.47 -4.79 5.48
C HIS A 83 -3.16 -5.17 6.18
N ASN A 84 -3.21 -6.02 7.21
CA ASN A 84 -2.01 -6.51 7.89
C ASN A 84 -1.10 -7.31 6.94
N ALA A 85 -1.67 -8.07 6.00
CA ALA A 85 -0.91 -8.75 4.96
C ALA A 85 -0.17 -7.77 4.05
N CYS A 86 -0.79 -6.64 3.68
CA CYS A 86 -0.12 -5.58 2.91
C CYS A 86 1.07 -4.98 3.68
N ILE A 87 0.88 -4.69 4.98
CA ILE A 87 1.95 -4.16 5.84
C ILE A 87 3.12 -5.15 5.92
N ALA A 88 2.81 -6.44 6.10
CA ALA A 88 3.81 -7.50 6.14
C ALA A 88 4.57 -7.59 4.80
N ALA A 89 3.87 -7.59 3.67
CA ALA A 89 4.49 -7.67 2.35
C ALA A 89 5.46 -6.50 2.09
N VAL A 90 5.05 -5.26 2.39
CA VAL A 90 5.92 -4.07 2.29
C VAL A 90 7.15 -4.19 3.17
N THR A 91 6.96 -4.61 4.42
CA THR A 91 8.06 -4.78 5.39
C THR A 91 9.07 -5.82 4.89
N ILE A 92 8.58 -6.96 4.41
CA ILE A 92 9.42 -8.08 3.98
C ILE A 92 10.24 -7.68 2.76
N ILE A 93 9.61 -7.15 1.71
CA ILE A 93 10.33 -6.80 0.48
C ILE A 93 11.32 -5.65 0.71
N ALA A 94 10.98 -4.64 1.51
CA ALA A 94 11.91 -3.55 1.84
C ALA A 94 13.15 -4.07 2.57
N ARG A 95 12.96 -4.93 3.58
CA ARG A 95 14.08 -5.53 4.32
C ARG A 95 14.93 -6.42 3.43
N TYR A 96 14.31 -7.19 2.54
CA TYR A 96 15.00 -8.04 1.58
C TYR A 96 15.84 -7.23 0.60
N MET A 97 15.25 -6.21 -0.04
CA MET A 97 15.93 -5.30 -0.95
C MET A 97 17.11 -4.60 -0.28
N HIS A 98 16.95 -4.15 0.96
CA HIS A 98 18.04 -3.56 1.74
C HIS A 98 19.18 -4.57 1.99
N HIS A 99 18.85 -5.83 2.32
CA HIS A 99 19.86 -6.89 2.46
C HIS A 99 20.65 -7.11 1.16
N GLN A 100 19.97 -6.98 0.02
CA GLN A 100 20.55 -7.01 -1.33
C GLN A 100 21.22 -5.68 -1.75
N LYS A 101 21.43 -4.76 -0.80
CA LYS A 101 22.05 -3.44 -0.97
C LYS A 101 21.34 -2.55 -2.01
N LYS A 102 20.02 -2.71 -2.15
CA LYS A 102 19.18 -1.86 -2.99
C LYS A 102 18.65 -0.68 -2.19
N ASP A 103 18.36 0.41 -2.90
CA ASP A 103 17.72 1.58 -2.31
C ASP A 103 16.28 1.25 -1.90
N ILE A 104 15.88 1.70 -0.72
CA ILE A 104 14.53 1.48 -0.16
C ILE A 104 13.84 2.78 0.24
N LYS A 105 14.28 3.93 -0.28
CA LYS A 105 13.57 5.22 -0.11
C LYS A 105 12.10 5.18 -0.48
N TRP A 106 11.71 4.33 -1.43
CA TRP A 106 10.30 4.11 -1.75
C TRP A 106 9.51 3.66 -0.52
N ALA A 107 10.09 2.82 0.34
CA ALA A 107 9.45 2.33 1.55
C ALA A 107 9.34 3.43 2.61
N GLU A 108 10.30 4.35 2.71
CA GLU A 108 10.20 5.53 3.58
C GLU A 108 9.02 6.43 3.18
N ILE A 109 8.82 6.68 1.88
CA ILE A 109 7.68 7.45 1.36
C ILE A 109 6.34 6.77 1.73
N VAL A 110 6.25 5.46 1.50
CA VAL A 110 5.03 4.65 1.71
C VAL A 110 4.71 4.49 3.19
N CYS A 111 5.72 4.25 4.03
CA CYS A 111 5.52 4.00 5.44
C CYS A 111 5.46 5.29 6.25
N GLY A 112 5.98 6.42 5.75
CA GLY A 112 6.13 7.64 6.53
C GLY A 112 7.05 7.45 7.74
N LEU A 113 8.01 6.53 7.64
CA LEU A 113 8.91 6.12 8.70
C LEU A 113 10.36 6.26 8.24
N SER A 114 11.28 6.36 9.20
CA SER A 114 12.70 6.30 8.89
C SER A 114 13.10 4.92 8.38
N GLN A 115 14.18 4.86 7.60
CA GLN A 115 14.76 3.58 7.19
C GLN A 115 15.05 2.64 8.39
N GLU A 116 15.52 3.17 9.51
CA GLU A 116 15.81 2.38 10.72
C GLU A 116 14.54 1.69 11.26
N ASP A 117 13.44 2.44 11.37
CA ASP A 117 12.16 1.93 11.87
C ASP A 117 11.60 0.84 10.96
N ILE A 118 11.70 1.00 9.63
CA ILE A 118 11.28 0.00 8.65
C ILE A 118 12.11 -1.28 8.79
N LEU A 119 13.44 -1.13 8.89
CA LEU A 119 14.36 -2.26 8.98
C LEU A 119 14.26 -3.02 10.30
N SER A 120 13.82 -2.35 11.37
CA SER A 120 13.52 -3.00 12.65
C SER A 120 12.46 -4.10 12.52
N GLY A 121 11.58 -4.00 11.51
CA GLY A 121 10.44 -4.90 11.33
C GLY A 121 9.41 -4.82 12.47
N ASN A 122 9.48 -3.78 13.31
CA ASN A 122 8.56 -3.61 14.43
C ASN A 122 7.16 -3.26 13.89
N MET A 123 6.26 -4.23 13.99
CA MET A 123 4.89 -4.06 13.50
C MET A 123 4.15 -2.92 14.19
N ALA A 124 4.51 -2.50 15.41
CA ALA A 124 3.91 -1.34 16.05
C ALA A 124 4.25 -0.04 15.29
N TYR A 125 5.50 0.12 14.86
CA TYR A 125 5.92 1.27 14.03
C TYR A 125 5.28 1.22 12.65
N MET A 126 5.30 0.07 11.99
CA MET A 126 4.66 -0.11 10.67
C MET A 126 3.15 0.16 10.72
N ASN A 127 2.51 0.03 11.88
CA ASN A 127 1.10 0.33 12.06
C ASN A 127 0.79 1.82 12.30
N LEU A 128 1.77 2.68 12.62
CA LEU A 128 1.56 4.11 12.90
C LEU A 128 0.88 4.81 11.72
N HIS A 129 1.38 4.59 10.51
CA HIS A 129 0.86 5.17 9.27
C HIS A 129 0.25 4.11 8.34
N ARG A 130 -0.37 3.08 8.91
CA ARG A 130 -0.97 1.97 8.13
C ARG A 130 -1.90 2.43 7.00
N LYS A 131 -2.57 3.58 7.16
CA LYS A 131 -3.43 4.15 6.12
C LYS A 131 -2.64 4.51 4.86
N ARG A 132 -1.45 5.12 4.98
CA ARG A 132 -0.54 5.40 3.85
C ARG A 132 -0.20 4.13 3.07
N ILE A 133 0.18 3.08 3.80
CA ILE A 133 0.46 1.77 3.20
C ILE A 133 -0.77 1.27 2.43
N GLY A 134 -1.97 1.37 3.02
CA GLY A 134 -3.21 0.98 2.36
C GLY A 134 -3.54 1.81 1.11
N ASP A 135 -3.26 3.11 1.14
CA ASP A 135 -3.46 4.00 -0.01
C ASP A 135 -2.51 3.66 -1.15
N PHE A 136 -1.24 3.38 -0.84
CA PHE A 136 -0.27 2.88 -1.81
C PHE A 136 -0.69 1.54 -2.44
N MET A 137 -1.28 0.61 -1.67
CA MET A 137 -1.84 -0.63 -2.25
C MET A 137 -2.95 -0.35 -3.27
N ASN A 138 -3.83 0.61 -2.99
CA ASN A 138 -4.86 1.02 -3.94
C ASN A 138 -4.28 1.68 -5.19
N TYR A 139 -3.19 2.44 -5.06
CA TYR A 139 -2.46 2.99 -6.20
C TYR A 139 -1.87 1.88 -7.08
N ILE A 140 -1.24 0.86 -6.49
CA ILE A 140 -0.75 -0.31 -7.23
C ILE A 140 -1.91 -0.97 -7.99
N GLY A 141 -3.03 -1.24 -7.32
CA GLY A 141 -4.23 -1.78 -7.97
C GLY A 141 -4.72 -0.93 -9.14
N PHE A 142 -4.73 0.39 -8.99
CA PHE A 142 -5.08 1.34 -10.05
C PHE A 142 -4.13 1.24 -11.25
N VAL A 143 -2.80 1.30 -11.04
CA VAL A 143 -1.81 1.24 -12.11
C VAL A 143 -1.93 -0.07 -12.89
N HIS A 144 -2.03 -1.20 -12.19
CA HIS A 144 -2.18 -2.51 -12.83
C HIS A 144 -3.49 -2.64 -13.60
N ALA A 145 -4.61 -2.14 -13.06
CA ALA A 145 -5.89 -2.15 -13.75
C ALA A 145 -5.86 -1.31 -15.05
N VAL A 146 -5.20 -0.16 -15.05
CA VAL A 146 -5.06 0.70 -16.23
C VAL A 146 -4.12 0.11 -17.28
N ASN A 147 -3.05 -0.56 -16.86
CA ASN A 147 -2.10 -1.21 -17.78
C ASN A 147 -2.67 -2.47 -18.45
N ALA A 148 -3.70 -3.11 -17.88
CA ALA A 148 -4.35 -4.30 -18.44
C ALA A 148 -5.37 -4.00 -19.57
N ARG A 149 -5.38 -2.77 -20.07
CA ARG A 149 -6.25 -2.30 -21.16
C ARG A 149 -5.98 -2.96 -22.51
#